data_AF-A0A2J7RMY7-F1
#
_entry.id   AF-A0A2J7RMY7-F1
#
_cell.length_a   1.000
_cell.length_b   1.000
_cell.length_c   1.000
_cell.angle_alpha   90.00
_cell.angle_beta   90.00
_cell.angle_gamma   90.00
#
_symmetry.space_group_name_H-M   'P 1'
#
loop_
_entity.id
_entity.type
_entity.pdbx_description
1 polymer ?
#
loop_
_entity_poly.entity_id
_entity_poly.type
_entity_poly.pdbx_seq_one_letter_code
_entity_poly.pdbx_strand_id
1 'polypeptide(L)'
;MLKIIRSRKQAKLQWLQDPSELNGDNLNNIRCKTSRHFRNKKREYLKDKIDELAMNSKKKNIRDLYRGTNDFKRGYQPRSNLVKDENGDLLADSHNILNR
;
A
#
# COMPACT_ATOMS: atom_id res chain seq x y z
N MET A 1 -1.37 -4.74 4.52
CA MET A 1 -0.59 -3.52 4.84
C MET A 1 -0.40 -3.31 6.35
N LEU A 2 -1.47 -3.40 7.16
CA LEU A 2 -1.43 -3.19 8.61
C LEU A 2 -0.44 -4.11 9.37
N LYS A 3 -0.35 -5.39 9.00
CA LYS A 3 0.57 -6.36 9.62
C LYS A 3 2.04 -5.91 9.54
N ILE A 4 2.47 -5.42 8.37
CA ILE A 4 3.86 -5.00 8.14
C ILE A 4 4.20 -3.74 8.94
N ILE A 5 3.29 -2.77 8.97
CA ILE A 5 3.45 -1.55 9.77
C ILE A 5 3.50 -1.90 11.26
N ARG A 6 2.63 -2.79 11.72
CA ARG A 6 2.61 -3.27 13.11
C ARG A 6 3.93 -3.97 13.49
N SER A 7 4.42 -4.88 12.65
CA SER A 7 5.71 -5.56 12.88
C SER A 7 6.88 -4.59 12.95
N ARG A 8 6.93 -3.57 12.08
CA ARG A 8 7.97 -2.53 12.14
C ARG A 8 7.88 -1.69 13.42
N LYS A 9 6.67 -1.37 13.88
CA LYS A 9 6.46 -0.66 15.16
C LYS A 9 6.92 -1.50 16.35
N GLN A 10 6.54 -2.78 16.39
CA GLN A 10 6.95 -3.70 17.45
C GLN A 10 8.46 -3.88 17.52
N ALA A 11 9.12 -4.11 16.38
CA ALA A 11 10.58 -4.24 16.34
C ALA A 11 11.29 -2.97 16.80
N LYS A 12 10.73 -1.78 16.50
CA LYS A 12 11.27 -0.51 16.98
C LYS A 12 11.14 -0.39 18.51
N LEU A 13 10.00 -0.82 19.07
CA LEU A 13 9.81 -0.83 20.53
C LEU A 13 10.75 -1.79 21.23
N GLN A 14 10.97 -2.99 20.66
CA GLN A 14 11.92 -3.97 21.20
C GLN A 14 13.35 -3.40 21.24
N TRP A 15 13.79 -2.76 20.16
CA TRP A 15 15.11 -2.13 20.13
C TRP A 15 15.26 -0.96 21.11
N LEU A 16 14.18 -0.21 21.37
CA LEU A 16 14.19 0.87 22.36
C LEU A 16 14.27 0.35 23.81
N GLN A 17 13.70 -0.84 24.06
CA GLN A 17 13.75 -1.49 25.37
C GLN A 17 15.11 -2.14 25.63
N ASP A 18 15.67 -2.81 24.63
CA ASP A 18 16.99 -3.43 24.69
C ASP A 18 17.75 -3.16 23.38
N PRO A 19 18.67 -2.19 23.36
CA PRO A 19 19.42 -1.81 22.17
C PRO A 19 20.63 -2.74 21.90
N SER A 20 20.44 -4.04 22.07
CA SER A 20 21.43 -5.06 21.70
C SER A 20 21.61 -5.16 20.18
N GLU A 21 22.78 -5.64 19.75
CA GLU A 21 23.11 -5.84 18.33
C GLU A 21 22.11 -6.77 17.63
N LEU A 22 21.69 -7.84 18.31
CA LEU A 22 20.65 -8.76 17.85
C LEU A 22 19.32 -8.04 17.54
N ASN A 23 18.87 -7.15 18.43
CA ASN A 23 17.65 -6.39 18.24
C ASN A 23 17.82 -5.32 17.14
N GLY A 24 19.02 -4.74 17.02
CA GLY A 24 19.40 -3.84 15.93
C GLY A 24 19.29 -4.50 14.56
N ASP A 25 19.86 -5.70 14.42
CA ASP A 25 19.82 -6.50 13.19
C ASP A 25 18.41 -6.94 12.83
N ASN A 26 17.63 -7.39 13.82
CA ASN A 26 16.23 -7.75 13.61
C ASN A 26 15.40 -6.55 13.12
N LEU A 27 15.58 -5.37 13.75
CA LEU A 27 14.92 -4.15 13.31
C LEU A 27 15.32 -3.78 11.87
N ASN A 28 16.61 -3.86 11.54
CA ASN A 28 17.11 -3.58 10.20
C ASN A 28 16.52 -4.54 9.15
N ASN A 29 16.47 -5.83 9.45
CA ASN A 29 15.87 -6.85 8.59
C ASN A 29 14.39 -6.56 8.32
N ILE A 30 13.62 -6.23 9.38
CA ILE A 30 12.20 -5.86 9.26
C ILE A 30 12.03 -4.59 8.42
N ARG A 31 12.89 -3.57 8.59
CA ARG A 31 12.89 -2.36 7.75
C ARG A 31 13.14 -2.71 6.28
N CYS A 32 14.13 -3.54 5.99
CA CYS A 32 14.47 -4.01 4.65
C CYS A 32 13.31 -4.76 3.99
N LYS A 33 12.73 -5.75 4.68
CA LYS A 33 11.56 -6.51 4.21
C LYS A 33 10.36 -5.59 3.94
N THR A 34 10.09 -4.67 4.86
CA THR A 34 9.01 -3.67 4.72
C THR A 34 9.21 -2.79 3.47
N SER A 35 10.42 -2.25 3.29
CA SER A 35 10.75 -1.42 2.12
C SER A 35 10.71 -2.20 0.81
N ARG A 36 11.11 -3.48 0.80
CA ARG A 36 10.96 -4.37 -0.36
C ARG A 36 9.49 -4.59 -0.70
N HIS A 37 8.65 -4.86 0.30
CA HIS A 37 7.22 -5.07 0.09
C HIS A 37 6.54 -3.87 -0.60
N PHE A 38 6.75 -2.65 -0.08
CA PHE A 38 6.15 -1.46 -0.68
C PHE A 38 6.67 -1.18 -2.09
N ARG A 39 7.98 -1.39 -2.35
CA ARG A 39 8.55 -1.27 -3.70
C ARG A 39 7.95 -2.28 -4.66
N ASN A 40 7.76 -3.52 -4.23
CA ASN A 40 7.16 -4.57 -5.07
C ASN A 40 5.69 -4.27 -5.35
N LYS A 41 4.91 -3.84 -4.36
CA LYS A 41 3.51 -3.43 -4.57
C LYS A 41 3.38 -2.24 -5.52
N LYS A 42 4.30 -1.27 -5.45
CA LYS A 42 4.35 -0.17 -6.42
C LYS A 42 4.66 -0.67 -7.83
N ARG A 43 5.58 -1.61 -8.00
CA ARG A 43 5.92 -2.20 -9.31
C ARG A 43 4.75 -2.98 -9.91
N GLU A 44 4.07 -3.79 -9.11
CA GLU A 44 2.87 -4.55 -9.49
C GLU A 44 1.78 -3.59 -10.00
N TYR A 45 1.43 -2.56 -9.21
CA TYR A 45 0.49 -1.52 -9.62
C TYR A 45 0.85 -0.85 -10.94
N LEU A 46 2.12 -0.48 -11.13
CA LEU A 46 2.57 0.18 -12.35
C LEU A 46 2.47 -0.74 -13.56
N LYS A 47 2.81 -2.03 -13.39
CA LYS A 47 2.68 -3.03 -14.45
C LYS A 47 1.23 -3.19 -14.88
N ASP A 48 0.33 -3.38 -13.92
CA ASP A 48 -1.11 -3.54 -14.19
C ASP A 48 -1.68 -2.31 -14.91
N LYS A 49 -1.25 -1.10 -14.51
CA LYS A 49 -1.67 0.15 -15.16
C LYS A 49 -1.14 0.30 -16.58
N ILE A 50 0.10 -0.12 -16.84
CA ILE A 50 0.65 -0.11 -18.20
C ILE A 50 -0.12 -1.10 -19.09
N ASP A 51 -0.41 -2.29 -18.58
CA ASP A 51 -1.18 -3.31 -19.30
C ASP A 51 -2.60 -2.81 -19.61
N GLU A 52 -3.28 -2.16 -18.66
CA GLU A 52 -4.58 -1.50 -18.86
C GLU A 52 -4.53 -0.44 -19.99
N LEU A 53 -3.52 0.44 -19.95
CA LEU A 53 -3.33 1.47 -20.98
C LEU A 53 -3.06 0.86 -22.36
N ALA A 54 -2.22 -0.17 -22.43
CA ALA A 54 -1.93 -0.89 -23.67
C ALA A 54 -3.19 -1.54 -24.26
N MET A 55 -4.05 -2.13 -23.42
CA MET A 55 -5.32 -2.70 -23.85
C MET A 55 -6.29 -1.62 -24.36
N ASN A 56 -6.38 -0.48 -23.67
CA ASN A 56 -7.23 0.64 -24.10
C ASN A 56 -6.76 1.24 -25.43
N SER A 57 -5.45 1.36 -25.63
CA SER A 57 -4.87 1.79 -26.90
C SER A 57 -5.20 0.81 -28.04
N LYS A 58 -5.06 -0.51 -27.82
CA LYS A 58 -5.41 -1.53 -28.80
C LYS A 58 -6.90 -1.51 -29.17
N LYS A 59 -7.77 -1.33 -28.18
CA LYS A 59 -9.23 -1.22 -28.36
C LYS A 59 -9.70 0.14 -28.90
N LYS A 60 -8.78 1.11 -29.10
CA LYS A 60 -9.08 2.49 -29.48
C LYS A 60 -10.09 3.17 -28.54
N ASN A 61 -10.09 2.79 -27.25
CA ASN A 61 -10.95 3.42 -26.26
C ASN A 61 -10.31 4.72 -25.76
N ILE A 62 -10.50 5.79 -26.54
CA ILE A 62 -9.84 7.09 -26.32
C ILE A 62 -10.17 7.66 -24.94
N ARG A 63 -11.43 7.55 -24.49
CA ARG A 63 -11.88 8.11 -23.21
C ARG A 63 -11.13 7.48 -22.04
N ASP A 64 -11.08 6.15 -22.00
CA ASP A 64 -10.44 5.44 -20.89
C ASP A 64 -8.92 5.49 -20.97
N LEU A 65 -8.35 5.65 -22.18
CA LEU A 65 -6.93 5.93 -22.35
C LEU A 65 -6.52 7.27 -21.70
N TYR A 66 -7.27 8.34 -21.94
CA TYR A 66 -6.99 9.65 -21.30
C TYR A 66 -7.22 9.60 -19.79
N ARG A 67 -8.31 8.98 -19.32
CA ARG A 67 -8.57 8.80 -17.88
C ARG A 67 -7.45 8.01 -17.20
N GLY A 68 -7.10 6.86 -17.76
CA GLY A 68 -6.03 6.01 -17.27
C GLY A 68 -4.67 6.71 -17.26
N THR A 69 -4.36 7.51 -18.29
CA THR A 69 -3.10 8.28 -18.35
C THR A 69 -3.05 9.35 -17.28
N ASN A 70 -4.16 10.04 -17.02
CA ASN A 70 -4.25 11.03 -15.95
C ASN A 70 -4.11 10.40 -14.56
N ASP A 71 -4.73 9.24 -14.34
CA ASP A 71 -4.56 8.48 -13.10
C ASP A 71 -3.15 7.91 -12.95
N PHE A 72 -2.52 7.48 -14.04
CA PHE A 72 -1.11 7.06 -14.04
C PHE A 72 -0.18 8.21 -13.63
N LYS A 73 -0.43 9.43 -14.13
CA LYS A 73 0.31 10.65 -13.72
C LYS A 73 0.14 10.98 -12.23
N ARG A 74 -1.03 10.72 -11.63
CA ARG A 74 -1.23 10.85 -10.17
C ARG A 74 -0.35 9.90 -9.38
N GLY A 75 0.05 8.78 -9.98
CA GLY A 75 1.02 7.85 -9.44
C GLY A 75 0.44 6.85 -8.44
N TYR A 76 1.33 6.00 -7.91
CA TYR A 76 0.96 5.01 -6.91
C TYR A 76 0.68 5.67 -5.55
N GLN A 77 -0.58 5.64 -5.15
CA GLN A 77 -0.99 5.93 -3.78
C GLN A 77 -1.28 4.60 -3.07
N PRO A 78 -0.50 4.22 -2.04
CA PRO A 78 -0.84 3.06 -1.21
C PRO A 78 -2.15 3.37 -0.49
N ARG A 79 -3.28 2.95 -1.08
CA ARG A 79 -4.60 3.16 -0.50
C ARG A 79 -4.67 2.48 0.86
N SER A 80 -4.83 3.28 1.90
CA SER A 80 -5.51 2.86 3.12
C SER A 80 -6.96 3.29 2.98
N ASN A 81 -7.76 2.56 2.20
CA ASN A 81 -9.21 2.74 2.23
C ASN A 81 -9.67 2.22 3.59
N LEU A 82 -9.62 3.11 4.60
CA LEU A 82 -10.02 2.83 5.95
C LEU A 82 -11.08 3.87 6.27
N VAL A 83 -12.35 3.46 6.12
CA VAL A 83 -13.44 4.17 6.76
C VAL A 83 -13.21 3.98 8.26
N LYS A 84 -13.06 5.08 8.98
CA LYS A 84 -12.97 5.07 10.43
C LYS A 84 -14.32 5.49 10.99
N ASP A 85 -14.72 4.92 12.10
CA ASP A 85 -15.84 5.46 12.86
C ASP A 85 -15.43 6.78 13.57
N GLU A 86 -16.40 7.42 14.24
CA GLU A 86 -16.19 8.66 14.98
C GLU A 86 -15.17 8.51 16.14
N ASN A 87 -14.91 7.27 16.57
CA ASN A 87 -13.97 6.92 17.64
C ASN A 87 -12.57 6.56 17.10
N GLY A 88 -12.38 6.49 15.78
CA GLY A 88 -11.11 6.21 15.12
C GLY A 88 -10.82 4.73 14.84
N ASP A 89 -11.78 3.84 15.10
CA ASP A 89 -11.69 2.41 14.85
C ASP A 89 -12.00 2.05 13.39
N LEU A 90 -11.41 0.96 12.90
CA LEU A 90 -11.45 0.56 11.49
C LEU A 90 -12.75 -0.16 11.16
N LEU A 91 -13.60 0.45 10.33
CA LEU A 91 -14.74 -0.24 9.71
C LEU A 91 -14.20 -1.15 8.60
N ALA A 92 -13.93 -2.40 8.98
CA ALA A 92 -13.22 -3.38 8.14
C ALA A 92 -14.10 -4.08 7.09
N ASP A 93 -15.39 -3.79 7.01
CA ASP A 93 -16.31 -4.50 6.11
C ASP A 93 -16.88 -3.59 5.03
N SER A 94 -16.59 -3.93 3.78
CA SER A 94 -17.13 -3.28 2.59
C SER A 94 -18.66 -3.41 2.47
N HIS A 95 -19.29 -4.36 3.17
CA HIS A 95 -20.75 -4.53 3.16
C HIS A 95 -21.51 -3.50 4.01
N ASN A 96 -20.84 -2.77 4.90
CA ASN A 96 -21.49 -1.79 5.78
C ASN A 96 -21.52 -0.37 5.20
N ILE A 97 -20.98 -0.15 3.99
CA ILE A 97 -20.90 1.19 3.36
C ILE A 97 -22.21 1.55 2.62
N LEU A 98 -23.09 0.58 2.36
CA LEU A 98 -24.27 0.80 1.52
C LEU A 98 -25.54 1.24 2.27
N ASN A 99 -25.53 1.28 3.60
CA ASN A 99 -26.68 1.71 4.39
C ASN A 99 -26.38 3.00 5.13
N ARG A 100 -26.62 4.13 4.46
CA ARG A 100 -26.93 5.41 5.10
C ARG A 100 -27.99 6.14 4.30
#